data_AF-G5IMW8-F1
#
_entry.id   AF-G5IMW8-F1
#
_cell.length_a   1.000
_cell.length_b   1.000
_cell.length_c   1.000
_cell.angle_alpha   90.00
_cell.angle_beta   90.00
_cell.angle_gamma   90.00
#
_symmetry.space_group_name_H-M   'P 1'
#
loop_
_entity.id
_entity.type
_entity.pdbx_description
1 polymer ?
#
loop_
_entity_poly.entity_id
_entity_poly.type
_entity_poly.pdbx_seq_one_letter_code
_entity_poly.pdbx_strand_id
1 'polypeptide(L)'
;MICYLACFGFAIALLDCIRLYCNIRKCNCSALGAIIEVEETLSHSKNRIYLNYQPIYQYTVLGKTFTNKINMISSDPESYKLNSKVLLYYEESNPQNFIPSDEIKYIKKSVIVSALLFLISLAILVWINVGQK
;
A
#
# COMPACT_ATOMS: atom_id res chain seq x y z
N MET A 1 12.11 -2.23 28.16
CA MET A 1 12.40 -3.09 26.98
C MET A 1 11.23 -3.13 25.99
N ILE A 2 10.00 -3.44 26.40
CA ILE A 2 8.83 -3.56 25.50
C ILE A 2 8.51 -2.25 24.76
N CYS A 3 8.52 -1.09 25.43
CA CYS A 3 8.24 0.21 24.79
C CYS A 3 9.27 0.60 23.73
N TYR A 4 10.54 0.21 23.92
CA TYR A 4 11.61 0.43 22.95
C TYR A 4 11.40 -0.43 21.69
N LEU A 5 11.04 -1.70 21.87
CA LEU A 5 10.71 -2.61 20.76
C LEU A 5 9.49 -2.12 19.97
N ALA A 6 8.45 -1.63 20.67
CA ALA A 6 7.27 -1.07 20.02
C ALA A 6 7.59 0.20 19.21
N CYS A 7 8.37 1.13 19.79
CA CYS A 7 8.81 2.35 19.11
C CYS A 7 9.63 2.02 17.85
N PHE A 8 10.55 1.06 17.95
CA PHE A 8 11.33 0.59 16.79
C PHE A 8 10.45 -0.04 15.71
N GLY A 9 9.46 -0.85 16.09
CA GLY A 9 8.48 -1.42 15.16
C GLY A 9 7.68 -0.36 14.41
N PHE A 10 7.18 0.67 15.11
CA PHE A 10 6.48 1.78 14.47
C PHE A 10 7.40 2.63 13.58
N ALA A 11 8.67 2.78 13.92
CA ALA A 11 9.65 3.45 13.07
C ALA A 11 9.84 2.71 11.74
N ILE A 12 9.99 1.38 11.76
CA ILE A 12 10.09 0.56 10.55
C ILE A 12 8.82 0.69 9.71
N ALA A 13 7.64 0.54 10.33
CA ALA A 13 6.36 0.65 9.61
C ALA A 13 6.18 2.03 8.94
N LEU A 14 6.62 3.10 9.61
CA LEU A 14 6.61 4.45 9.05
C LEU A 14 7.57 4.59 7.86
N LEU A 15 8.78 4.05 7.96
CA LEU A 15 9.76 4.05 6.86
C LEU A 15 9.24 3.31 5.63
N ASP A 16 8.59 2.17 5.81
CA ASP A 16 7.96 1.41 4.71
C ASP A 16 6.82 2.20 4.07
N CYS A 17 5.97 2.86 4.87
CA CYS A 17 4.91 3.72 4.35
C CYS A 17 5.47 4.91 3.55
N ILE A 18 6.55 5.54 4.04
CA ILE A 18 7.22 6.65 3.34
C ILE A 18 7.84 6.16 2.02
N ARG A 19 8.48 4.98 2.02
CA ARG A 19 9.05 4.38 0.81
C ARG A 19 7.97 4.16 -0.26
N LEU A 20 6.83 3.59 0.14
CA LEU A 20 5.68 3.41 -0.75
C LEU A 20 5.16 4.75 -1.29
N TYR A 21 5.02 5.74 -0.42
CA TYR A 21 4.58 7.09 -0.81
C TYR A 21 5.55 7.75 -1.81
N CYS A 22 6.86 7.63 -1.60
CA CYS A 22 7.88 8.12 -2.53
C CYS A 22 7.80 7.43 -3.90
N ASN A 23 7.51 6.12 -3.94
CA ASN A 23 7.29 5.41 -5.21
C ASN A 23 6.05 5.94 -5.94
N ILE A 24 4.95 6.25 -5.23
CA ILE A 24 3.77 6.86 -5.82
C ILE A 24 4.08 8.22 -6.44
N ARG A 25 4.94 9.04 -5.83
CA ARG A 25 5.26 10.37 -6.37
C ARG A 25 5.90 10.31 -7.77
N LYS A 26 6.49 9.17 -8.16
CA LYS A 26 7.00 8.95 -9.52
C LYS A 26 5.89 8.70 -10.53
N CYS A 27 4.73 8.26 -10.08
CA CYS A 27 3.55 8.02 -10.91
C CYS A 27 2.81 9.35 -11.16
N ASN A 28 3.35 10.17 -12.07
CA ASN A 28 2.89 11.52 -12.38
C ASN A 28 1.88 11.60 -13.53
N CYS A 29 1.81 10.56 -14.36
CA CYS A 29 0.87 10.47 -15.47
C CYS A 29 -0.33 9.60 -15.09
N SER A 30 -1.46 9.76 -15.79
CA SER A 30 -2.67 8.98 -15.54
C SER A 30 -3.24 8.36 -16.81
N ALA A 31 -3.78 7.16 -16.69
CA ALA A 31 -4.52 6.47 -17.74
C ALA A 31 -5.76 5.80 -17.15
N LEU A 32 -6.78 5.63 -18.00
CA LEU A 32 -7.95 4.85 -17.66
C LEU A 32 -7.66 3.39 -18.00
N GLY A 33 -7.74 2.52 -16.99
CA GLY A 33 -7.58 1.08 -17.14
C GLY A 33 -8.83 0.32 -16.74
N ALA A 34 -8.75 -1.00 -16.81
CA ALA A 34 -9.76 -1.91 -16.31
C ALA A 34 -9.15 -3.10 -15.58
N ILE A 35 -9.87 -3.63 -14.61
CA ILE A 35 -9.53 -4.91 -13.99
C ILE A 35 -9.98 -6.02 -14.95
N ILE A 36 -9.04 -6.75 -15.53
CA ILE A 36 -9.35 -7.81 -16.50
C ILE A 36 -9.41 -9.20 -15.87
N GLU A 37 -8.81 -9.36 -14.70
CA GLU A 37 -8.74 -10.60 -13.94
C GLU A 37 -8.50 -10.27 -12.46
N VAL A 38 -8.94 -11.15 -11.55
CA VAL A 38 -8.61 -11.09 -10.12
C VAL A 38 -8.04 -12.45 -9.76
N GLU A 39 -6.75 -12.50 -9.47
CA GLU A 39 -6.10 -13.71 -8.98
C GLU A 39 -6.52 -13.96 -7.53
N GLU A 40 -6.90 -15.19 -7.22
CA GLU A 40 -7.19 -15.64 -5.86
C GLU A 40 -6.05 -16.53 -5.36
N THR A 41 -5.50 -16.19 -4.20
CA THR A 41 -4.43 -16.96 -3.56
C THR A 41 -4.82 -17.35 -2.15
N LEU A 42 -4.48 -18.57 -1.75
CA LEU A 42 -4.63 -19.02 -0.37
C LEU A 42 -3.35 -18.69 0.40
N SER A 43 -3.49 -17.92 1.47
CA SER A 43 -2.40 -17.62 2.39
C SER A 43 -2.61 -18.32 3.72
N HIS A 44 -1.54 -18.94 4.20
CA HIS A 44 -1.52 -19.66 5.46
C HIS A 44 -0.82 -18.82 6.51
N SER A 45 -1.51 -18.52 7.61
CA SER A 45 -0.87 -18.12 8.87
C SER A 45 -1.20 -19.14 9.94
N LYS A 46 -0.39 -19.21 11.01
CA LYS A 46 -0.26 -20.34 11.95
C LYS A 46 -1.57 -21.06 12.30
N ASN A 47 -2.69 -20.35 12.42
CA ASN A 47 -3.99 -20.92 12.81
C ASN A 47 -5.14 -20.65 11.81
N ARG A 48 -4.89 -20.03 10.64
CA ARG A 48 -5.97 -19.62 9.72
C ARG A 48 -5.51 -19.60 8.26
N ILE A 49 -6.43 -19.99 7.39
CA ILE A 49 -6.32 -19.83 5.94
C ILE A 49 -7.10 -18.58 5.57
N TYR A 50 -6.49 -17.71 4.76
CA TYR A 50 -7.11 -16.49 4.26
C TYR A 50 -7.07 -16.49 2.75
N LEU A 51 -8.17 -16.05 2.14
CA LEU A 51 -8.24 -15.77 0.71
C LEU A 51 -7.72 -14.37 0.45
N ASN A 52 -6.86 -14.28 -0.54
CA ASN A 52 -6.16 -13.08 -0.95
C ASN A 52 -6.49 -12.80 -2.41
N TYR A 53 -7.01 -11.61 -2.68
CA TYR A 53 -7.44 -11.17 -4.00
C TYR A 53 -6.42 -10.16 -4.55
N GLN A 54 -5.97 -10.39 -5.77
CA GLN A 54 -5.00 -9.53 -6.45
C GLN A 54 -5.47 -9.20 -7.87
N PRO A 55 -5.85 -7.95 -8.16
CA PRO A 55 -6.35 -7.54 -9.47
C PRO A 55 -5.22 -7.42 -10.50
N ILE A 56 -5.50 -7.90 -11.71
CA ILE A 56 -4.69 -7.65 -12.90
C ILE A 56 -5.34 -6.53 -13.70
N TYR A 57 -4.56 -5.48 -13.98
CA TYR A 57 -5.04 -4.30 -14.68
C TYR A 57 -4.55 -4.29 -16.12
N GLN A 58 -5.41 -3.83 -17.02
CA GLN A 58 -5.07 -3.53 -18.40
C GLN A 58 -5.34 -2.05 -18.70
N TYR A 59 -4.41 -1.39 -19.38
CA TYR A 59 -4.52 0.02 -19.77
C TYR A 59 -3.66 0.32 -20.99
N THR A 60 -3.98 1.40 -21.70
CA THR A 60 -3.26 1.82 -22.91
C THR A 60 -2.56 3.15 -22.68
N VAL A 61 -1.27 3.21 -23.00
CA VAL A 61 -0.46 4.44 -22.96
C VAL A 61 0.22 4.59 -24.32
N LEU A 62 0.00 5.72 -25.00
CA LEU A 62 0.60 6.04 -26.30
C LEU A 62 0.42 4.91 -27.35
N GLY A 63 -0.77 4.30 -27.39
CA GLY A 63 -1.11 3.21 -28.32
C GLY A 63 -0.54 1.83 -27.95
N LYS A 64 0.19 1.72 -26.84
CA LYS A 64 0.68 0.43 -26.31
C LYS A 64 -0.19 -0.03 -25.15
N THR A 65 -0.63 -1.29 -25.21
CA THR A 65 -1.39 -1.93 -24.13
C THR A 65 -0.44 -2.56 -23.13
N PHE A 66 -0.65 -2.26 -21.86
CA PHE A 66 0.06 -2.84 -20.73
C PHE A 66 -0.92 -3.68 -19.92
N THR A 67 -0.46 -4.87 -19.49
CA THR A 67 -1.18 -5.75 -18.58
C THR A 67 -0.25 -6.05 -17.42
N ASN A 68 -0.60 -5.65 -16.20
CA ASN A 68 0.25 -5.89 -15.05
C ASN A 68 -0.56 -5.90 -13.74
N LYS A 69 0.02 -6.49 -12.69
CA LYS A 69 -0.51 -6.50 -11.33
C LYS A 69 0.35 -5.66 -10.42
N ILE A 70 -0.26 -5.08 -9.40
CA ILE A 70 0.45 -4.39 -8.33
C ILE A 70 0.77 -5.37 -7.21
N ASN A 71 1.87 -5.15 -6.48
CA ASN A 71 2.19 -5.95 -5.30
C ASN A 71 1.36 -5.50 -4.08
N MET A 72 0.04 -5.55 -4.22
CA MET A 72 -0.94 -5.28 -3.17
C MET A 72 -2.03 -6.33 -3.26
N ILE A 73 -2.51 -6.75 -2.09
CA ILE A 73 -3.42 -7.86 -1.93
C ILE A 73 -4.52 -7.40 -0.97
N SER A 74 -5.77 -7.69 -1.31
CA SER A 74 -6.93 -7.45 -0.44
C SER A 74 -7.47 -8.77 0.09
N SER A 75 -7.99 -8.77 1.31
CA SER A 75 -8.82 -9.87 1.83
C SER A 75 -10.31 -9.68 1.52
N ASP A 76 -10.68 -8.56 0.91
CA ASP A 76 -12.07 -8.19 0.59
C ASP A 76 -12.34 -8.40 -0.92
N PRO A 77 -13.14 -9.42 -1.31
CA PRO A 77 -13.46 -9.66 -2.71
C PRO A 77 -14.29 -8.55 -3.33
N GLU A 78 -15.09 -7.81 -2.55
CA GLU A 78 -15.98 -6.77 -3.08
C GLU A 78 -15.22 -5.53 -3.53
N SER A 79 -13.97 -5.40 -3.08
CA SER A 79 -13.08 -4.29 -3.44
C SER A 79 -12.69 -4.29 -4.92
N TYR A 80 -12.78 -5.44 -5.61
CA TYR A 80 -12.38 -5.58 -7.02
C TYR A 80 -13.53 -6.07 -7.89
N LYS A 81 -14.02 -5.19 -8.77
CA LYS A 81 -15.05 -5.54 -9.75
C LYS A 81 -14.41 -5.78 -11.12
N LEU A 82 -14.59 -6.99 -11.65
CA LEU A 82 -14.14 -7.33 -13.00
C LEU A 82 -14.73 -6.36 -14.03
N ASN A 83 -13.92 -5.97 -15.02
CA ASN A 83 -14.24 -4.99 -16.06
C ASN A 83 -14.57 -3.58 -15.55
N SER A 84 -14.42 -3.31 -14.26
CA SER A 84 -14.58 -1.96 -13.74
C SER A 84 -13.47 -1.07 -14.27
N LYS A 85 -13.85 0.14 -14.66
CA LYS A 85 -12.94 1.19 -15.08
C LYS A 85 -12.27 1.79 -13.85
N VAL A 86 -10.94 1.82 -13.84
CA VAL A 86 -10.13 2.31 -12.73
C VAL A 86 -9.16 3.35 -13.26
N LEU A 87 -9.01 4.46 -12.54
CA LEU A 87 -7.98 5.45 -12.83
C LEU A 87 -6.65 4.94 -12.30
N LEU A 88 -5.67 4.79 -13.19
CA LEU A 88 -4.32 4.33 -12.87
C LEU A 88 -3.35 5.49 -13.03
N TYR A 89 -2.42 5.62 -12.10
CA TYR A 89 -1.29 6.54 -12.19
C TYR A 89 -0.04 5.75 -12.53
N TYR A 90 0.76 6.21 -13.47
CA TYR A 90 1.97 5.52 -13.92
C TYR A 90 3.15 6.47 -14.06
N GLU A 91 4.36 5.91 -14.00
CA GLU A 91 5.60 6.63 -14.23
C GLU A 91 5.84 6.81 -15.73
N GLU A 92 5.99 8.05 -16.20
CA GLU A 92 6.14 8.36 -17.63
C GLU A 92 7.29 7.59 -18.30
N SER A 93 8.43 7.48 -17.62
CA SER A 93 9.62 6.76 -18.10
C SER A 93 9.48 5.24 -18.04
N ASN A 94 8.54 4.72 -17.22
CA ASN A 94 8.29 3.30 -17.06
C ASN A 94 6.79 3.05 -16.79
N PRO A 95 5.95 2.98 -17.83
CA PRO A 95 4.51 2.80 -17.66
C PRO A 95 4.11 1.54 -16.89
N GLN A 96 4.97 0.50 -16.85
CA GLN A 96 4.71 -0.70 -16.06
C GLN A 96 4.75 -0.46 -14.55
N ASN A 97 5.39 0.62 -14.09
CA ASN A 97 5.30 1.08 -12.72
C ASN A 97 4.05 1.94 -12.58
N PHE A 98 3.00 1.37 -12.00
CA PHE A 98 1.70 2.02 -11.87
C PHE A 98 1.07 1.74 -10.51
N ILE A 99 0.09 2.57 -10.15
CA ILE A 99 -0.72 2.42 -8.96
C ILE A 99 -2.17 2.88 -9.22
N PRO A 100 -3.19 2.10 -8.79
CA PRO A 100 -4.58 2.52 -8.84
C PRO A 100 -4.88 3.72 -7.92
N SER A 101 -5.85 4.55 -8.31
CA SER A 101 -6.24 5.74 -7.55
C SER A 101 -6.69 5.46 -6.11
N ASP A 102 -7.34 4.33 -5.87
CA ASP A 102 -7.84 3.97 -4.54
C ASP A 102 -6.71 3.54 -3.60
N GLU A 103 -5.68 2.89 -4.14
CA GLU A 103 -4.47 2.54 -3.40
C GLU A 103 -3.66 3.76 -2.97
N ILE A 104 -3.66 4.82 -3.80
CA ILE A 104 -3.03 6.10 -3.42
C ILE A 104 -3.71 6.67 -2.17
N LYS A 105 -5.05 6.62 -2.08
CA LYS A 105 -5.79 7.11 -0.91
C LYS A 105 -5.44 6.28 0.32
N TYR A 106 -5.36 4.96 0.16
CA TYR A 106 -4.98 4.05 1.23
C TYR A 106 -3.57 4.34 1.74
N ILE A 107 -2.56 4.44 0.86
CA ILE A 107 -1.18 4.72 1.28
C ILE A 107 -1.06 6.06 2.00
N LYS A 108 -1.72 7.12 1.50
CA LYS A 108 -1.73 8.42 2.18
C LYS A 108 -2.28 8.31 3.61
N LYS A 109 -3.37 7.57 3.79
CA LYS A 109 -3.95 7.32 5.11
C LYS A 109 -2.99 6.53 6.00
N SER A 110 -2.36 5.49 5.46
CA SER A 110 -1.41 4.64 6.20
C SER A 110 -0.17 5.41 6.67
N VAL A 111 0.36 6.33 5.87
CA VAL A 111 1.46 7.22 6.29
C VAL A 111 1.05 8.06 7.51
N ILE A 112 -0.15 8.66 7.48
CA ILE A 112 -0.65 9.50 8.58
C ILE A 112 -0.82 8.67 9.85
N VAL A 113 -1.46 7.50 9.75
CA VAL A 113 -1.70 6.61 10.90
C VAL A 113 -0.38 6.13 11.50
N SER A 114 0.56 5.66 10.67
CA SER A 114 1.88 5.21 11.14
C SER A 114 2.67 6.35 11.80
N ALA A 115 2.59 7.57 11.27
CA ALA A 115 3.25 8.73 11.88
C ALA A 115 2.67 9.07 13.26
N LEU A 116 1.34 9.05 13.40
CA LEU A 116 0.68 9.27 14.69
C LEU A 116 1.06 8.21 15.72
N LEU A 117 1.03 6.93 15.34
CA LEU A 117 1.41 5.82 16.22
C LEU A 117 2.87 5.94 16.67
N PHE A 118 3.77 6.30 15.74
CA PHE A 118 5.17 6.55 16.06
C PHE A 118 5.34 7.69 17.08
N LEU A 119 4.68 8.84 16.86
CA LEU A 119 4.75 9.98 17.78
C LEU A 119 4.20 9.64 19.18
N ILE A 120 3.09 8.91 19.26
CA ILE A 120 2.52 8.44 20.53
C ILE A 120 3.52 7.53 21.24
N SER A 121 4.13 6.58 20.52
CA SER A 121 5.11 5.66 21.10
C SER A 121 6.36 6.39 21.62
N LEU A 122 6.80 7.44 20.90
CA LEU A 122 7.92 8.28 21.29
C LEU A 122 7.61 9.10 22.55
N ALA A 123 6.41 9.68 22.64
CA ALA A 123 5.96 10.43 23.82
C ALA A 123 5.91 9.55 25.07
N ILE A 124 5.39 8.32 24.96
CA ILE A 124 5.38 7.35 26.07
C ILE A 124 6.81 7.03 26.52
N LEU A 125 7.72 6.80 25.56
CA LEU A 125 9.11 6.46 25.85
C LEU A 125 9.85 7.60 26.56
N VAL A 126 9.62 8.85 26.13
CA VAL A 126 10.16 10.04 26.80
C VAL A 126 9.61 10.17 28.22
N TRP A 127 8.30 10.00 28.41
CA TRP A 127 7.67 10.10 29.73
C TRP A 127 8.21 9.07 30.72
N ILE A 128 8.40 7.82 30.29
CA ILE A 128 9.01 6.76 31.11
C ILE A 128 10.43 7.15 31.52
N ASN A 129 11.25 7.63 30.58
CA ASN A 129 12.63 8.00 30.87
C ASN A 129 12.76 9.24 31.78
N VAL A 130 11.81 10.18 31.70
CA VAL A 130 11.77 11.35 32.58
C VAL A 130 11.28 10.97 33.97
N GLY A 131 10.29 10.10 34.10
CA GLY A 131 9.77 9.65 35.40
C GLY A 131 10.69 8.67 36.17
N GLN A 132 11.74 8.15 35.52
CA GLN A 132 12.78 7.35 36.18
C GLN A 132 13.99 8.17 36.65
N LYS A 133 14.02 9.48 36.35
CA LYS A 133 14.98 10.43 36.93
C LYS A 133 14.38 11.12 38.14
#